data_AF-Q8Q0C7-F1
#
_entry.id   AF-Q8Q0C7-F1
#
_cell.length_a   1.000
_cell.length_b   1.000
_cell.length_c   1.000
_cell.angle_alpha   90.00
_cell.angle_beta   90.00
_cell.angle_gamma   90.00
#
_symmetry.space_group_name_H-M   'P 1'
#
loop_
_entity.id
_entity.type
_entity.pdbx_description
1 polymer ?
#
loop_
_entity_poly.entity_id
_entity_poly.type
_entity_poly.pdbx_seq_one_letter_code
_entity_poly.pdbx_strand_id
1 'polypeptide(L)' 'MIAELDAVNLYEQMANLTKNEEIRTILLDIAREEKIHVAMFETVLLQADKEFLKIYADYALARK' A
#
# COMPACT_ATOMS: atom_id res chain seq x y z
N MET A 1 -6.48 -3.71 4.05
CA MET A 1 -5.54 -2.58 4.27
C MET A 1 -4.31 -3.01 5.07
N ILE A 2 -4.42 -3.35 6.36
CA ILE A 2 -3.24 -3.70 7.19
C ILE A 2 -2.42 -4.84 6.59
N ALA A 3 -3.06 -5.96 6.24
CA ALA A 3 -2.39 -7.11 5.63
C ALA A 3 -1.67 -6.75 4.32
N GLU A 4 -2.27 -5.89 3.49
CA GLU A 4 -1.64 -5.45 2.24
C GLU A 4 -0.41 -4.57 2.50
N LEU A 5 -0.49 -3.65 3.47
CA LEU A 5 0.66 -2.82 3.87
C LEU A 5 1.79 -3.66 4.47
N ASP A 6 1.45 -4.68 5.26
CA ASP A 6 2.42 -5.65 5.79
C ASP A 6 3.07 -6.45 4.65
N ALA A 7 2.29 -6.86 3.64
CA ALA A 7 2.79 -7.57 2.47
C ALA A 7 3.73 -6.70 1.63
N VAL A 8 3.38 -5.43 1.37
CA VAL A 8 4.27 -4.45 0.71
C VAL A 8 5.61 -4.38 1.43
N ASN A 9 5.58 -4.15 2.74
CA ASN A 9 6.78 -4.00 3.54
C ASN A 9 7.62 -5.30 3.55
N LEU A 10 6.98 -6.46 3.69
CA LEU A 10 7.65 -7.76 3.68
C LEU A 10 8.33 -8.02 2.33
N TYR A 11 7.63 -7.84 1.21
CA TYR A 11 8.19 -8.10 -0.12
C TYR A 11 9.32 -7.13 -0.47
N GLU A 12 9.22 -5.85 -0.11
CA GLU A 12 10.32 -4.89 -0.28
C GLU A 12 11.56 -5.27 0.56
N GLN A 13 11.37 -5.73 1.80
CA GLN A 13 12.48 -6.23 2.62
C GLN A 13 13.11 -7.49 2.02
N MET A 14 12.31 -8.47 1.57
CA MET A 14 12.81 -9.66 0.90
C MET A 14 13.56 -9.33 -0.38
N ALA A 15 13.08 -8.35 -1.15
CA ALA A 15 13.74 -7.87 -2.37
C ALA A 15 15.10 -7.23 -2.08
N ASN A 16 15.25 -6.57 -0.93
CA ASN A 16 16.52 -5.99 -0.49
C ASN A 16 17.51 -7.03 0.06
N LEU A 17 17.02 -8.19 0.53
CA LEU A 17 17.86 -9.25 1.11
C LEU A 17 18.35 -10.26 0.06
N THR A 18 17.62 -10.45 -1.04
CA THR A 18 17.99 -11.41 -2.08
C THR A 18 19.15 -10.90 -2.95
N LYS A 19 20.01 -11.82 -3.40
CA LYS A 19 21.08 -11.56 -4.37
C LYS A 19 20.71 -11.96 -5.81
N ASN A 20 19.54 -12.59 -5.99
CA ASN A 20 19.05 -13.01 -7.29
C ASN A 20 18.16 -11.89 -7.87
N GLU A 21 18.60 -11.31 -8.99
CA GLU A 21 17.90 -10.19 -9.64
C GLU A 21 16.51 -10.54 -10.19
N GLU A 22 16.30 -11.78 -10.62
CA GLU A 22 14.99 -12.25 -11.09
C GLU A 22 14.00 -12.30 -9.91
N ILE A 23 14.42 -12.89 -8.78
CA ILE A 23 13.61 -12.93 -7.56
C ILE A 23 13.35 -11.51 -7.04
N ARG A 24 14.37 -10.64 -7.06
CA ARG A 24 14.22 -9.23 -6.66
C ARG A 24 13.15 -8.53 -7.50
N THR A 25 13.18 -8.74 -8.81
CA THR A 25 12.21 -8.15 -9.75
C THR A 25 10.80 -8.62 -9.45
N ILE A 26 10.61 -9.93 -9.26
CA ILE A 26 9.30 -10.52 -8.93
C ILE A 26 8.77 -9.96 -7.61
N LEU A 27 9.59 -9.91 -6.56
CA LEU A 27 9.17 -9.40 -5.25
C LEU A 27 8.74 -7.92 -5.31
N LEU A 28 9.46 -7.09 -6.06
CA LEU A 28 9.10 -5.68 -6.25
C LEU A 28 7.82 -5.50 -7.07
N ASP A 29 7.56 -6.40 -8.03
CA ASP A 29 6.32 -6.38 -8.82
C ASP A 29 5.12 -6.78 -7.94
N ILE A 30 5.24 -7.84 -7.14
CA ILE A 30 4.21 -8.22 -6.17
C ILE A 30 3.96 -7.08 -5.17
N ALA A 31 5.02 -6.46 -4.61
CA ALA A 31 4.87 -5.31 -3.72
C ALA A 31 4.13 -4.13 -4.38
N ARG A 32 4.27 -3.95 -5.70
CA ARG A 32 3.52 -2.96 -6.46
C ARG A 32 2.05 -3.35 -6.59
N GLU A 33 1.73 -4.62 -6.82
CA GLU A 33 0.34 -5.11 -6.87
C GLU A 33 -0.37 -4.91 -5.53
N GLU A 34 0.28 -5.20 -4.40
CA GLU A 34 -0.35 -4.98 -3.08
C GLU A 34 -0.63 -3.50 -2.79
N LYS A 35 0.17 -2.57 -3.32
CA LYS A 35 -0.15 -1.12 -3.26
C LYS A 35 -1.44 -0.79 -4.02
N ILE A 36 -1.76 -1.51 -5.10
CA ILE A 36 -3.04 -1.37 -5.81
C ILE A 36 -4.18 -1.86 -4.91
N HIS A 37 -4.02 -3.01 -4.24
CA HIS A 37 -5.01 -3.50 -3.28
C HIS A 37 -5.25 -2.53 -2.13
N VAL A 38 -4.20 -1.91 -1.58
CA VAL A 38 -4.33 -0.84 -0.58
C VAL A 38 -5.21 0.30 -1.10
N ALA A 39 -4.90 0.82 -2.30
CA ALA A 39 -5.65 1.93 -2.89
C ALA A 39 -7.12 1.57 -3.17
N MET A 40 -7.39 0.34 -3.61
CA MET A 40 -8.75 -0.15 -3.80
C MET A 40 -9.54 -0.18 -2.49
N PHE A 41 -8.96 -0.73 -1.42
CA PHE A 41 -9.62 -0.76 -0.12
C PHE A 41 -9.82 0.63 0.47
N GLU A 42 -8.83 1.52 0.35
CA GLU A 42 -8.94 2.91 0.80
C GLU A 42 -10.06 3.65 0.06
N THR A 43 -10.17 3.44 -1.26
CA THR A 43 -11.24 4.03 -2.08
C THR A 43 -12.61 3.58 -1.60
N VAL A 44 -12.80 2.29 -1.32
CA VAL A 44 -14.06 1.76 -0.79
C VAL A 44 -14.35 2.33 0.60
N LEU A 45 -13.33 2.45 1.46
CA LEU A 45 -13.49 3.02 2.81
C LEU A 45 -13.91 4.49 2.76
N LEU A 46 -13.30 5.30 1.90
CA LEU A 46 -13.66 6.71 1.69
C LEU A 46 -15.10 6.88 1.18
N GLN A 47 -15.62 5.93 0.42
CA GLN A 47 -17.01 5.93 -0.05
C GLN A 47 -18.00 5.48 1.02
N ALA A 48 -17.60 4.51 1.86
CA ALA A 48 -18.47 3.90 2.84
C ALA A 48 -18.57 4.68 4.16
N ASP A 49 -17.51 5.38 4.57
CA ASP A 49 -17.41 6.06 5.86
C ASP A 49 -17.18 7.58 5.68
N LYS A 50 -18.23 8.36 6.00
CA LYS A 50 -18.22 9.83 5.90
C LYS A 50 -17.33 10.50 6.94
N GLU A 51 -17.19 9.92 8.13
CA GLU A 51 -16.30 10.46 9.16
C GLU A 51 -14.85 10.25 8.73
N PHE A 52 -14.53 9.05 8.26
CA PHE A 52 -13.22 8.74 7.69
C PHE A 52 -12.88 9.68 6.53
N LEU A 53 -13.79 9.88 5.57
CA LEU A 53 -13.59 10.83 4.46
C LEU A 53 -13.30 12.26 4.95
N LYS A 54 -14.05 12.76 5.93
CA LYS A 54 -13.84 14.09 6.49
C LYS A 54 -12.46 14.21 7.13
N ILE A 55 -12.11 13.28 8.02
CA ILE A 55 -10.80 13.24 8.67
C ILE A 55 -9.69 13.13 7.62
N TYR A 56 -9.84 12.23 6.65
CA TYR A 56 -8.85 12.03 5.60
C TYR A 56 -8.60 13.32 4.81
N ALA A 57 -9.66 14.03 4.39
CA ALA A 57 -9.55 15.30 3.69
C ALA A 57 -8.82 16.36 4.54
N ASP A 58 -9.13 16.45 5.83
CA ASP A 58 -8.50 17.40 6.75
C ASP A 58 -6.98 17.13 6.89
N TYR A 59 -6.56 15.87 7.03
CA TYR A 59 -5.15 15.53 7.22
C TYR A 59 -4.34 15.40 5.92
N ALA A 60 -4.96 14.96 4.82
CA ALA A 60 -4.28 14.79 3.54
C ALA A 60 -4.07 16.13 2.81
N LEU A 61 -5.02 17.06 2.91
CA LEU A 61 -4.95 18.38 2.26
C LEU A 61 -4.23 19.44 3.11
N ALA A 62 -4.09 19.24 4.43
CA ALA A 62 -3.31 20.11 5.31
C ALA A 62 -1.79 20.03 5.10
N ARG A 63 -1.30 19.14 4.22
CA ARG A 63 0.11 19.07 3.81
C ARG A 63 0.45 19.91 2.57
N LYS A 64 -0.31 20.98 2.31
CA LYS A 64 0.05 22.03 1.34
C LYS A 64 0.59 23.26 2.04
#